data_AF-A0A7G2D830-F1
#
_entry.id   AF-A0A7G2D830-F1
#
_cell.length_a   1.000
_cell.length_b   1.000
_cell.length_c   1.000
_cell.angle_alpha   90.00
_cell.angle_beta   90.00
_cell.angle_gamma   90.00
#
_symmetry.space_group_name_H-M   'P 1'
#
loop_
_entity.id
_entity.type
_entity.pdbx_description
1 polymer ?
#
loop_
_entity_poly.entity_id
_entity_poly.type
_entity_poly.pdbx_seq_one_letter_code
_entity_poly.pdbx_strand_id
1 'polypeptide(L)'
;MISIKKLLAVGIFSFLIVLSLYFGSPKEDKGITGEHSFIYTMEVLCDKYFPNATCDGIAGCVEYKNDTSIAFLRVNYTLVRVWNGYEPRNGSIYRVIFRRETLNILSIEPSNWDEIIETLSMCSPGDKNGEETKSEKPK
;
A
#
# COMPACT_ATOMS: atom_id res chain seq x y z
N MET A 1 -49.00 -1.01 34.28
CA MET A 1 -47.75 -1.03 35.07
C MET A 1 -46.75 -1.96 34.40
N ILE A 2 -45.67 -1.43 33.82
CA ILE A 2 -44.59 -2.25 33.26
C ILE A 2 -43.71 -2.71 34.43
N SER A 3 -43.59 -4.03 34.60
CA SER A 3 -42.76 -4.62 35.66
C SER A 3 -41.29 -4.26 35.43
N ILE A 4 -40.59 -3.88 36.50
CA ILE A 4 -39.15 -3.54 36.49
C ILE A 4 -38.30 -4.64 35.81
N LYS A 5 -38.73 -5.91 35.91
CA LYS A 5 -38.09 -7.05 35.24
C LYS A 5 -38.12 -6.94 33.70
N LYS A 6 -39.21 -6.39 33.14
CA LYS A 6 -39.33 -6.14 31.69
C LYS A 6 -38.45 -4.97 31.23
N LEU A 7 -38.30 -3.94 32.07
CA LEU A 7 -37.41 -2.81 31.79
C LEU A 7 -35.94 -3.23 31.79
N LEU A 8 -35.54 -4.08 32.73
CA LEU A 8 -34.17 -4.61 32.81
C LEU A 8 -33.83 -5.48 31.58
N ALA A 9 -34.77 -6.32 31.15
CA ALA A 9 -34.60 -7.17 29.98
C ALA A 9 -34.42 -6.35 28.68
N VAL A 10 -35.17 -5.26 28.52
CA VAL A 10 -35.03 -4.36 27.36
C VAL A 10 -33.68 -3.64 27.38
N GLY A 11 -33.21 -3.21 28.56
CA GLY A 11 -31.89 -2.59 28.71
C GLY A 11 -30.72 -3.52 28.38
N ILE A 12 -30.78 -4.77 28.83
CA ILE A 12 -29.75 -5.77 28.53
C ILE A 12 -29.76 -6.12 27.03
N PHE A 13 -30.95 -6.28 26.44
CA PHE A 13 -31.07 -6.60 25.02
C PHE A 13 -30.55 -5.48 24.12
N SER A 14 -30.85 -4.22 24.45
CA SER A 14 -30.30 -3.07 23.73
C SER A 14 -28.79 -2.93 23.89
N PHE A 15 -28.25 -3.19 25.08
CA PHE A 15 -26.79 -3.21 25.28
C PHE A 15 -26.09 -4.30 24.46
N LEU A 16 -26.67 -5.51 24.38
CA LEU A 16 -26.13 -6.61 23.58
C LEU A 16 -26.16 -6.33 22.07
N ILE A 17 -27.20 -5.66 21.57
CA ILE A 17 -27.25 -5.22 20.16
C ILE A 17 -26.13 -4.23 19.87
N VAL A 18 -25.95 -3.21 20.73
CA VAL A 18 -24.88 -2.22 20.57
C VAL A 18 -23.50 -2.89 20.63
N LEU A 19 -23.29 -3.83 21.56
CA LEU A 19 -22.03 -4.58 21.67
C LEU A 19 -21.78 -5.45 20.44
N SER A 20 -22.82 -6.08 19.87
CA SER A 20 -22.73 -6.88 18.66
C SER A 20 -22.44 -6.03 17.41
N LEU A 21 -22.90 -4.79 17.35
CA LEU A 21 -22.53 -3.85 16.28
C LEU A 21 -21.09 -3.33 16.47
N TYR A 22 -20.63 -3.19 17.71
CA TYR A 22 -19.27 -2.72 18.01
C TYR A 22 -18.20 -3.78 17.75
N PHE A 23 -18.49 -5.06 18.02
CA PHE A 23 -17.56 -6.18 17.85
C PHE A 23 -17.83 -7.02 16.60
N GLY A 24 -19.00 -6.89 15.98
CA GLY A 24 -19.48 -7.72 14.88
C GLY A 24 -19.37 -7.06 13.51
N SER A 25 -18.46 -6.11 13.30
CA SER A 25 -17.91 -5.92 11.96
C SER A 25 -16.77 -6.91 11.79
N PRO A 26 -17.01 -8.13 11.24
CA PRO A 26 -15.91 -8.80 10.56
C PRO A 26 -15.45 -7.77 9.52
N LYS A 27 -14.16 -7.43 9.56
CA LYS A 27 -13.56 -6.78 8.40
C LYS A 27 -13.85 -7.71 7.25
N GLU A 28 -14.80 -7.34 6.40
CA GLU A 28 -14.99 -8.00 5.12
C GLU A 28 -13.60 -7.97 4.48
N ASP A 29 -12.98 -9.14 4.34
CA ASP A 29 -12.00 -9.38 3.28
C ASP A 29 -12.76 -9.13 1.97
N LYS A 30 -12.87 -7.86 1.62
CA LYS A 30 -13.29 -7.46 0.29
C LYS A 30 -12.20 -8.00 -0.61
N GLY A 31 -12.57 -9.04 -1.36
CA GLY A 31 -11.78 -9.60 -2.44
C GLY A 31 -11.07 -8.47 -3.18
N ILE A 32 -9.75 -8.53 -3.15
CA ILE A 32 -8.84 -7.47 -3.59
C ILE A 32 -8.85 -7.47 -5.13
N THR A 33 -9.87 -6.84 -5.70
CA THR A 33 -9.93 -6.52 -7.13
C THR A 33 -10.44 -5.09 -7.26
N GLY A 34 -9.54 -4.12 -7.13
CA GLY A 34 -9.86 -2.70 -7.31
C GLY A 34 -8.68 -1.82 -6.96
N GLU A 35 -8.14 -1.13 -7.96
CA GLU A 35 -7.09 -0.10 -7.94
C GLU A 35 -6.76 0.48 -6.54
N HIS A 36 -5.85 -0.17 -5.82
CA HIS A 36 -5.24 0.45 -4.66
C HIS A 36 -4.29 1.54 -5.14
N SER A 37 -4.41 2.75 -4.59
CA SER A 37 -3.41 3.79 -4.82
C SER A 37 -2.03 3.24 -4.44
N PHE A 38 -0.99 3.65 -5.17
CA PHE A 38 0.38 3.22 -4.88
C PHE A 38 0.74 3.45 -3.40
N ILE A 39 0.29 4.58 -2.85
CA ILE A 39 0.44 4.96 -1.43
C ILE A 39 -0.17 3.91 -0.49
N TYR A 40 -1.44 3.53 -0.70
CA TYR A 40 -2.10 2.51 0.15
C TYR A 40 -1.36 1.17 0.09
N THR A 41 -0.86 0.79 -1.09
CA THR A 41 -0.07 -0.43 -1.24
C THR A 41 1.20 -0.36 -0.38
N MET A 42 1.88 0.79 -0.34
CA MET A 42 3.11 0.95 0.44
C MET A 42 2.83 0.88 1.95
N GLU A 43 1.74 1.50 2.42
CA GLU A 43 1.31 1.41 3.81
C GLU A 43 1.05 -0.04 4.24
N VAL A 44 0.31 -0.81 3.42
CA VAL A 44 0.04 -2.24 3.70
C VAL A 44 1.33 -3.05 3.78
N LEU A 45 2.30 -2.78 2.90
CA LEU A 45 3.59 -3.46 2.93
C LEU A 45 4.41 -3.09 4.17
N CYS A 46 4.42 -1.82 4.54
CA CYS A 46 5.09 -1.33 5.74
C CYS A 46 4.50 -1.95 7.01
N ASP A 47 3.19 -1.92 7.18
CA ASP A 47 2.51 -2.48 8.36
C ASP A 47 2.74 -3.98 8.50
N LYS A 48 2.76 -4.71 7.37
CA LYS A 48 2.88 -6.16 7.38
C LYS A 48 4.30 -6.65 7.63
N TYR A 49 5.29 -6.04 6.99
CA TYR A 49 6.67 -6.53 6.99
C TYR A 49 7.60 -5.74 7.92
N PHE A 50 7.21 -4.53 8.32
CA PHE A 50 7.97 -3.66 9.21
C PHE A 50 7.10 -3.04 10.33
N PRO A 51 6.27 -3.84 11.06
CA PRO A 51 5.25 -3.33 11.99
C PRO A 51 5.77 -2.49 13.16
N ASN A 52 7.06 -2.61 13.48
CA ASN A 52 7.69 -1.94 14.62
C ASN A 52 8.76 -0.94 14.19
N ALA A 53 8.73 -0.51 12.93
CA ALA A 53 9.67 0.45 12.37
C ALA A 53 8.91 1.63 11.76
N THR A 54 9.55 2.80 11.73
CA THR A 54 9.14 3.84 10.80
C THR A 54 9.34 3.34 9.38
N CYS A 55 8.29 3.33 8.57
CA CYS A 55 8.33 2.81 7.22
C CYS A 55 7.46 3.66 6.30
N ASP A 56 7.98 4.00 5.13
CA ASP A 56 7.25 4.75 4.10
C ASP A 56 7.74 4.39 2.70
N GLY A 57 6.86 4.56 1.71
CA GLY A 57 7.17 4.38 0.30
C GLY A 57 7.98 5.57 -0.25
N ILE A 58 9.14 5.29 -0.83
CA ILE A 58 9.99 6.30 -1.48
C ILE A 58 9.57 6.47 -2.94
N ALA A 59 9.47 5.36 -3.64
CA ALA A 59 9.19 5.28 -5.07
C ALA A 59 8.78 3.86 -5.43
N GLY A 60 8.30 3.68 -6.65
CA GLY A 60 8.04 2.36 -7.18
C GLY A 60 7.35 2.45 -8.52
N CYS A 61 6.94 1.29 -9.00
CA CYS A 61 6.55 1.08 -10.37
C CYS A 61 5.56 -0.06 -10.41
N VAL A 62 4.34 0.29 -10.79
CA VAL A 62 3.19 -0.62 -10.79
C VAL A 62 3.31 -1.64 -11.93
N GLU A 63 3.88 -1.23 -13.06
CA GLU A 63 4.10 -2.07 -14.24
C GLU A 63 5.59 -2.38 -14.35
N TYR A 64 6.03 -3.33 -13.52
CA TYR A 64 7.36 -3.94 -13.62
C TYR A 64 7.25 -5.27 -14.40
N LYS A 65 8.38 -5.84 -14.77
CA LYS A 65 8.48 -7.02 -15.65
C LYS A 65 7.53 -8.15 -15.23
N ASN A 66 6.92 -8.85 -16.18
CA ASN A 66 6.17 -10.10 -15.97
C ASN A 66 5.06 -10.01 -14.89
N ASP A 67 4.17 -9.03 -14.99
CA ASP A 67 3.02 -8.80 -14.07
C ASP A 67 3.41 -8.57 -12.60
N THR A 68 4.66 -8.17 -12.38
CA THR A 68 5.14 -7.77 -11.07
C THR A 68 5.13 -6.26 -10.95
N SER A 69 5.13 -5.79 -9.72
CA SER A 69 5.34 -4.41 -9.36
C SER A 69 6.57 -4.37 -8.46
N ILE A 70 7.23 -3.22 -8.45
CA ILE A 70 8.36 -2.97 -7.57
C ILE A 70 8.09 -1.73 -6.73
N ALA A 71 8.51 -1.79 -5.47
CA ALA A 71 8.42 -0.71 -4.52
C ALA A 71 9.75 -0.54 -3.79
N PHE A 72 10.06 0.69 -3.46
CA PHE A 72 11.19 1.03 -2.61
C PHE A 72 10.65 1.64 -1.32
N LEU A 73 10.93 0.97 -0.20
CA LEU A 73 10.51 1.39 1.13
C LEU A 73 11.73 1.92 1.88
N ARG A 74 11.55 3.03 2.62
CA ARG A 74 12.52 3.50 3.60
C ARG A 74 12.09 3.02 4.96
N VAL A 75 12.97 2.32 5.67
CA VAL A 75 12.68 1.69 6.96
C VAL A 75 13.64 2.20 8.03
N ASN A 76 13.17 2.35 9.28
CA ASN A 76 13.94 2.83 10.43
C ASN A 76 14.55 4.22 10.22
N TYR A 77 13.82 5.12 9.55
CA TYR A 77 14.21 6.52 9.43
C TYR A 77 13.74 7.35 10.62
N THR A 78 14.38 8.50 10.84
CA THR A 78 13.96 9.49 11.84
C THR A 78 13.43 10.72 11.12
N LEU A 79 12.29 11.26 11.56
CA LEU A 79 11.80 12.55 11.06
C LEU A 79 12.55 13.69 11.74
N VAL A 80 13.19 14.54 10.94
CA VAL A 80 13.91 15.73 11.42
C VAL A 80 13.17 16.97 10.95
N ARG A 81 12.97 17.92 11.87
CA ARG A 81 12.32 19.19 11.55
C ARG A 81 13.22 20.05 10.66
N VAL A 82 12.67 20.50 9.54
CA VAL A 82 13.29 21.44 8.61
C VAL A 82 12.42 22.69 8.47
N TRP A 83 12.88 23.66 7.69
CA TRP A 83 12.22 24.98 7.57
C TRP A 83 10.78 24.91 7.04
N ASN A 84 10.41 23.88 6.27
CA ASN A 84 9.07 23.70 5.68
C ASN A 84 8.32 22.45 6.16
N GLY A 85 8.73 21.80 7.26
CA GLY A 85 8.06 20.61 7.75
C GLY A 85 9.01 19.59 8.38
N TYR A 86 8.81 18.33 8.04
CA TYR A 86 9.64 17.22 8.50
C TYR A 86 10.18 16.44 7.30
N GLU A 87 11.44 16.06 7.38
CA GLU A 87 12.09 15.22 6.38
C GLU A 87 12.60 13.92 7.00
N PRO A 88 12.46 12.78 6.31
CA PRO A 88 13.07 11.53 6.73
C PRO A 88 14.60 11.59 6.57
N ARG A 89 15.32 11.34 7.66
CA ARG A 89 16.79 11.20 7.74
C ARG A 89 17.16 9.78 8.16
N ASN A 90 18.34 9.31 7.72
CA ASN A 90 18.84 7.95 7.97
C ASN A 90 17.88 6.85 7.48
N GLY A 91 17.96 5.65 8.05
CA GLY A 91 17.14 4.51 7.63
C GLY A 91 17.73 3.75 6.44
N SER A 92 17.26 2.52 6.28
CA SER A 92 17.66 1.59 5.23
C SER A 92 16.62 1.57 4.13
N ILE A 93 17.07 1.41 2.89
CA ILE A 93 16.19 1.28 1.74
C ILE A 93 16.02 -0.20 1.46
N TYR A 94 14.78 -0.62 1.21
CA TYR A 94 14.43 -1.96 0.80
C TYR A 94 13.71 -1.92 -0.54
N ARG A 95 14.13 -2.79 -1.45
CA ARG A 95 13.42 -3.09 -2.69
C ARG A 95 12.47 -4.24 -2.43
N VAL A 96 11.21 -4.05 -2.83
CA VAL A 96 10.13 -5.00 -2.63
C VAL A 96 9.53 -5.33 -4.00
N ILE A 97 9.59 -6.60 -4.39
CA ILE A 97 8.97 -7.09 -5.62
C ILE A 97 7.72 -7.87 -5.24
N PHE A 98 6.60 -7.57 -5.88
CA PHE A 98 5.31 -8.18 -5.56
C PHE A 98 4.45 -8.39 -6.79
N ARG A 99 3.49 -9.31 -6.71
CA ARG A 99 2.48 -9.48 -7.77
C ARG A 99 1.44 -8.38 -7.67
N ARG A 100 1.19 -7.67 -8.77
CA ARG A 100 0.26 -6.52 -8.81
C ARG A 100 -1.15 -6.88 -8.34
N GLU A 101 -1.69 -8.00 -8.83
CA GLU A 101 -3.08 -8.39 -8.59
C GLU A 101 -3.34 -8.88 -7.16
N THR A 102 -2.39 -9.59 -6.57
CA THR A 102 -2.57 -10.25 -5.27
C THR A 102 -1.83 -9.56 -4.13
N LEU A 103 -0.97 -8.59 -4.45
CA LEU A 103 -0.02 -7.97 -3.53
C LEU A 103 0.87 -8.99 -2.80
N ASN A 104 1.01 -10.20 -3.36
CA ASN A 104 1.87 -11.21 -2.78
C ASN A 104 3.33 -10.83 -3.00
N ILE A 105 4.09 -10.76 -1.91
CA ILE A 105 5.51 -10.46 -1.95
C ILE A 105 6.26 -11.63 -2.56
N LEU A 106 7.08 -11.31 -3.56
CA LEU A 106 8.03 -12.23 -4.17
C LEU A 106 9.41 -12.10 -3.52
N SER A 107 9.84 -10.87 -3.23
CA SER A 107 11.10 -10.61 -2.51
C SER A 107 11.10 -9.28 -1.77
N ILE A 108 11.91 -9.21 -0.71
CA ILE A 108 12.27 -7.99 0.02
C ILE A 108 13.78 -8.03 0.25
N GLU A 109 14.50 -7.07 -0.32
CA GLU A 109 15.95 -7.05 -0.33
C GLU A 109 16.47 -5.66 0.05
N PRO A 110 17.60 -5.55 0.77
CA PRO A 110 18.28 -4.26 0.94
C PRO A 110 18.62 -3.63 -0.40
N SER A 111 18.50 -2.31 -0.49
CA SER A 111 18.75 -1.51 -1.69
C SER A 111 19.39 -0.18 -1.31
N ASN A 112 19.71 0.63 -2.31
CA ASN A 112 20.29 1.96 -2.16
C ASN A 112 19.66 2.95 -3.17
N TRP A 113 20.07 4.22 -3.12
CA TRP A 113 19.56 5.27 -4.01
C TRP A 113 19.92 5.07 -5.48
N ASP A 114 21.10 4.51 -5.76
CA ASP A 114 21.55 4.28 -7.15
C ASP A 114 20.65 3.21 -7.82
N GLU A 115 20.34 2.13 -7.10
CA GLU A 115 19.41 1.10 -7.56
C GLU A 115 17.99 1.62 -7.78
N ILE A 116 17.52 2.58 -6.96
CA ILE A 116 16.23 3.23 -7.18
C ILE A 116 16.23 3.92 -8.54
N ILE A 117 17.23 4.78 -8.79
CA ILE A 117 17.32 5.57 -10.02
C ILE A 117 17.39 4.65 -11.24
N GLU A 118 18.25 3.63 -11.19
CA GLU A 118 18.39 2.65 -12.26
C GLU A 118 17.07 1.91 -12.51
N THR A 119 16.45 1.38 -11.47
CA THR A 119 15.20 0.60 -11.60
C THR A 119 14.06 1.45 -12.16
N LEU A 120 13.91 2.69 -11.69
CA LEU A 120 12.86 3.59 -12.17
C LEU A 120 13.09 4.02 -13.62
N SER A 121 14.34 4.07 -14.10
CA SER A 121 14.62 4.32 -15.52
C SER A 121 14.15 3.19 -16.45
N MET A 122 14.02 1.97 -15.91
CA MET A 122 13.52 0.81 -16.65
C MET A 122 12.00 0.67 -16.59
N CYS A 123 11.33 1.52 -15.81
CA CYS A 123 9.88 1.52 -15.74
C CYS A 123 9.33 2.20 -16.99
N SER A 124 8.74 1.40 -17.87
CA SER A 124 8.13 1.90 -19.08
C SER A 124 7.04 2.92 -18.72
N PRO A 125 7.10 4.17 -19.22
CA PRO A 125 5.86 4.90 -19.41
C PRO A 125 5.04 4.04 -20.37
N GLY A 126 3.81 3.71 -20.01
CA GLY A 126 2.97 2.87 -20.87
C GLY A 126 2.79 3.53 -22.24
N ASP A 127 3.56 3.11 -23.23
CA ASP A 127 3.28 3.34 -24.65
C ASP A 127 2.08 2.48 -25.01
N LYS A 128 0.91 2.91 -24.58
CA LYS A 128 -0.32 2.62 -25.31
C LYS A 128 -0.32 3.56 -26.51
N ASN A 129 0.38 3.15 -27.58
CA ASN A 129 0.01 3.43 -28.97
C ASN A 129 0.98 2.67 -29.89
N GLY A 130 0.55 1.49 -30.30
CA GLY A 130 0.95 0.98 -31.59
C GLY A 130 0.38 1.90 -32.66
N GLU A 131 1.24 2.71 -33.28
CA GLU A 131 1.04 3.09 -34.68
C GLU A 131 2.42 3.22 -35.32
N GLU A 132 2.85 2.14 -35.98
CA GLU A 132 3.91 2.18 -36.99
C GLU A 132 3.50 3.19 -38.07
N THR A 133 3.90 4.45 -37.93
CA THR A 133 3.96 5.34 -39.09
C THR A 133 5.20 4.97 -39.88
N LYS A 134 5.05 4.01 -40.80
CA LYS A 134 5.98 3.85 -41.92
C LYS A 134 6.13 5.20 -42.60
N SER A 135 7.32 5.79 -42.46
CA SER A 135 7.78 6.92 -43.27
C SER A 135 7.91 6.46 -44.72
N GLU A 136 6.83 6.57 -45.50
CA GLU A 136 6.90 6.47 -46.95
C GLU A 136 7.51 7.77 -47.48
N LYS A 137 8.72 7.64 -48.02
CA LYS A 137 9.52 8.71 -48.60
C LYS A 137 8.87 9.15 -49.93
N PRO A 138 8.52 10.44 -50.14
CA PRO A 138 8.02 10.88 -51.43
C PRO A 138 9.16 10.95 -52.45
N LYS A 139 8.82 10.57 -53.69
CA LYS A 139 9.65 10.65 -54.91
C LYS A 139 10.01 12.09 -55.27
#